data_AF-I2FM00-F1
#
_entry.id   AF-I2FM00-F1
#
_cell.length_a   1.000
_cell.length_b   1.000
_cell.length_c   1.000
_cell.angle_alpha   90.00
_cell.angle_beta   90.00
_cell.angle_gamma   90.00
#
_symmetry.space_group_name_H-M   'P 1'
#
loop_
_entity.id
_entity.type
_entity.pdbx_description
1 polymer ?
#
loop_
_entity_poly.entity_id
_entity_poly.type
_entity_poly.pdbx_seq_one_letter_code
_entity_poly.pdbx_strand_id
1 'polypeptide(L)'
;MVPTWDWPLTPWPSSRKNIRFLEALAVLEALCLFAPLWSSPLMVVVHVDNENVEHGLRSGSSRDPLMQKLLREIFGFCFTHNFTLHPVRVSTTVNVLADLLSHRQFHRIQHMGITSAVATLLWNGLAPSTRDRAGSTVTAF
;
A
#
# COMPACT_ATOMS: atom_id res chain seq x y z
N MET A 1 -17.98 -5.28 -17.98
CA MET A 1 -16.72 -5.77 -18.56
C MET A 1 -15.64 -5.49 -17.53
N VAL A 2 -15.38 -6.45 -16.64
CA VAL A 2 -14.34 -6.32 -15.60
C VAL A 2 -13.02 -6.51 -16.33
N PRO A 3 -12.13 -5.51 -16.39
CA PRO A 3 -10.85 -5.72 -17.03
C PRO A 3 -10.10 -6.78 -16.23
N THR A 4 -9.67 -7.83 -16.92
CA THR A 4 -8.84 -8.89 -16.36
C THR A 4 -7.44 -8.30 -16.17
N TRP A 5 -7.23 -7.62 -15.05
CA TRP A 5 -5.88 -7.26 -14.63
C TRP A 5 -5.17 -8.56 -14.26
N ASP A 6 -4.31 -9.06 -15.16
CA ASP A 6 -3.31 -10.10 -14.91
C ASP A 6 -2.19 -9.60 -13.96
N TRP A 7 -2.61 -9.06 -12.81
CA TRP A 7 -1.78 -8.73 -11.66
C TRP A 7 -1.74 -9.97 -10.74
N PRO A 8 -0.57 -10.54 -10.41
CA PRO A 8 0.76 -9.90 -10.26
C PRO A 8 1.88 -10.57 -11.10
N LEU A 9 1.64 -10.98 -12.35
CA LEU A 9 2.59 -11.85 -13.07
C LEU A 9 3.79 -11.14 -13.73
N THR A 10 3.87 -9.80 -13.72
CA THR A 10 5.04 -9.05 -14.21
C THR A 10 5.72 -8.25 -13.09
N PRO A 11 6.95 -8.62 -12.68
CA PRO A 11 7.71 -7.85 -11.70
C PRO A 11 8.07 -6.46 -12.26
N TRP A 12 7.78 -5.39 -11.51
CA TRP A 12 8.23 -4.04 -11.86
C TRP A 12 9.77 -3.99 -11.94
N PRO A 13 10.38 -3.60 -13.08
CA PRO A 13 11.83 -3.52 -13.22
C PRO A 13 12.41 -2.58 -12.16
N SER A 14 13.42 -3.02 -11.40
CA SER A 14 14.13 -2.22 -10.37
C SER A 14 13.32 -1.69 -9.17
N SER A 15 12.02 -1.96 -9.06
CA SER A 15 11.16 -1.62 -7.90
C SER A 15 11.68 -2.12 -6.55
N ARG A 16 12.54 -3.15 -6.60
CA ARG A 16 13.02 -3.87 -5.43
C ARG A 16 13.79 -3.00 -4.42
N LYS A 17 14.36 -1.86 -4.77
CA LYS A 17 15.15 -1.05 -3.79
C LYS A 17 14.59 0.35 -3.53
N ASN A 18 13.50 0.73 -4.19
CA ASN A 18 12.94 2.07 -4.05
C ASN A 18 11.82 2.07 -3.00
N ILE A 19 12.15 2.47 -1.77
CA ILE A 19 11.20 2.52 -0.65
C ILE A 19 9.96 3.36 -0.97
N ARG A 20 10.13 4.50 -1.66
CA ARG A 20 9.04 5.40 -2.05
C ARG A 20 8.08 4.71 -3.02
N PHE A 21 8.62 3.92 -3.95
CA PHE A 21 7.82 3.13 -4.87
C PHE A 21 7.02 2.07 -4.13
N LEU A 22 7.62 1.37 -3.16
CA LEU A 22 6.94 0.32 -2.39
C LEU A 22 5.83 0.88 -1.51
N GLU A 23 6.05 2.03 -0.87
CA GLU A 23 5.01 2.71 -0.09
C GLU A 23 3.84 3.16 -0.97
N ALA A 24 4.12 3.75 -2.14
CA ALA A 24 3.06 4.11 -3.10
C ALA A 24 2.35 2.87 -3.67
N LEU A 25 3.07 1.75 -3.83
CA LEU A 25 2.49 0.49 -4.27
C LEU A 25 1.55 -0.07 -3.20
N ALA A 26 1.92 0.03 -1.93
CA ALA A 26 1.04 -0.34 -0.81
C ALA A 26 -0.25 0.49 -0.81
N VAL A 27 -0.21 1.77 -1.20
CA VAL A 27 -1.42 2.58 -1.40
C VAL A 27 -2.29 2.01 -2.52
N LEU A 28 -1.73 1.72 -3.69
CA LEU A 28 -2.48 1.11 -4.79
C LEU A 28 -3.11 -0.23 -4.38
N GLU A 29 -2.34 -1.09 -3.72
CA GLU A 29 -2.82 -2.39 -3.22
C GLU A 29 -3.99 -2.21 -2.25
N ALA A 30 -3.88 -1.30 -1.29
CA ALA A 30 -4.96 -1.00 -0.36
C ALA A 30 -6.21 -0.52 -1.11
N LEU A 31 -6.06 0.37 -2.10
CA LEU A 31 -7.19 0.83 -2.91
C LEU A 31 -7.84 -0.34 -3.66
N CYS A 32 -7.07 -1.22 -4.29
CA CYS A 32 -7.59 -2.40 -5.00
C CYS A 32 -8.39 -3.32 -4.07
N LEU A 33 -7.98 -3.44 -2.81
CA LEU A 33 -8.61 -4.32 -1.83
C LEU A 33 -9.89 -3.71 -1.24
N PHE A 34 -9.88 -2.42 -0.93
CA PHE A 34 -10.98 -1.76 -0.23
C PHE A 34 -12.00 -1.07 -1.14
N ALA A 35 -11.60 -0.59 -2.31
CA ALA A 35 -12.51 0.13 -3.20
C ALA A 35 -13.77 -0.66 -3.62
N PRO A 36 -13.72 -1.98 -3.87
CA PRO A 36 -14.93 -2.76 -4.15
C PRO A 36 -15.94 -2.79 -2.99
N LEU A 37 -15.53 -2.45 -1.78
CA LEU A 37 -16.37 -2.44 -0.57
C LEU A 37 -17.03 -1.07 -0.32
N TRP A 38 -16.62 -0.02 -1.04
CA TRP A 38 -17.12 1.33 -0.81
C TRP A 38 -18.27 1.69 -1.74
N SER A 39 -19.16 2.56 -1.27
CA SER A 39 -20.19 3.18 -2.10
C SER A 39 -19.70 4.55 -2.58
N SER A 40 -19.49 4.71 -3.88
CA SER A 40 -19.03 5.96 -4.50
C SER A 40 -20.19 6.88 -4.90
N PRO A 41 -19.98 8.22 -4.99
CA PRO A 41 -18.72 8.96 -4.85
C PRO A 41 -18.28 9.21 -3.41
N LEU A 42 -16.97 9.17 -3.15
CA LEU A 42 -16.39 9.47 -1.84
C LEU A 42 -14.97 10.05 -1.91
N MET A 43 -14.50 10.59 -0.79
CA MET A 43 -13.13 11.04 -0.59
C MET A 43 -12.39 10.06 0.33
N VAL A 44 -11.33 9.44 -0.18
CA VAL A 44 -10.47 8.52 0.56
C VAL A 44 -9.29 9.29 1.13
N VAL A 45 -9.22 9.37 2.46
CA VAL A 45 -8.04 9.93 3.14
C VAL A 45 -6.99 8.84 3.28
N VAL A 46 -5.81 9.07 2.70
CA VAL A 46 -4.67 8.14 2.82
C VAL A 46 -3.60 8.80 3.67
N HIS A 47 -3.28 8.18 4.80
CA HIS A 47 -2.20 8.62 5.67
C HIS A 47 -0.88 7.97 5.23
N VAL A 48 0.13 8.79 4.97
CA VAL A 48 1.48 8.35 4.60
C VAL A 48 2.51 9.13 5.42
N ASP A 49 3.63 8.51 5.76
CA ASP A 49 4.71 9.15 6.53
C ASP A 49 5.85 9.68 5.64
N ASN A 50 5.96 9.19 4.40
CA ASN A 50 6.94 9.64 3.43
C ASN A 50 6.46 10.84 2.63
N GLU A 51 7.21 11.94 2.76
CA GLU A 51 6.98 13.20 2.07
C GLU A 51 6.90 13.06 0.55
N ASN A 52 7.76 12.23 -0.03
CA ASN A 52 7.84 12.10 -1.48
C ASN A 52 6.61 11.37 -2.04
N VAL A 53 6.10 10.40 -1.28
CA VAL A 53 4.88 9.67 -1.64
C VAL A 53 3.68 10.58 -1.48
N GLU A 54 3.59 11.29 -0.35
CA GLU A 54 2.55 12.30 -0.13
C GLU A 54 2.52 13.32 -1.26
N HIS A 55 3.65 13.97 -1.54
CA HIS A 55 3.76 14.97 -2.60
C HIS A 55 3.43 14.40 -3.99
N GLY A 56 3.86 13.17 -4.29
CA GLY A 56 3.52 12.48 -5.54
C GLY A 56 2.02 12.20 -5.66
N LEU A 57 1.38 11.75 -4.58
CA LEU A 57 -0.06 11.54 -4.51
C LEU A 57 -0.85 12.85 -4.55
N ARG A 58 -0.32 13.94 -4.01
CA ARG A 58 -0.99 15.25 -4.01
C ARG A 58 -0.91 15.93 -5.38
N SER A 59 0.26 15.85 -6.02
CA SER A 59 0.51 16.50 -7.31
C SER A 59 0.10 15.66 -8.52
N GLY A 60 -0.01 14.33 -8.34
CA GLY A 60 -0.20 13.39 -9.46
C GLY A 60 1.02 13.25 -10.36
N SER A 61 2.18 13.72 -9.91
CA SER A 61 3.39 13.80 -10.75
C SER A 61 4.66 13.40 -9.99
N SER A 62 5.59 12.80 -10.72
CA SER A 62 6.93 12.46 -10.28
C SER A 62 7.89 12.53 -11.46
N ARG A 63 9.15 12.90 -11.17
CA ARG A 63 10.24 12.88 -12.16
C ARG A 63 10.74 11.46 -12.43
N ASP A 64 10.52 10.53 -11.50
CA ASP A 64 10.88 9.12 -11.67
C ASP A 64 9.84 8.44 -12.58
N PRO A 65 10.22 7.90 -13.75
CA PRO A 65 9.30 7.25 -14.67
C PRO A 65 8.52 6.09 -14.05
N LEU A 66 9.13 5.32 -13.13
CA LEU A 66 8.47 4.19 -12.48
C LEU A 66 7.39 4.69 -11.51
N MET A 67 7.73 5.63 -10.64
CA MET A 67 6.77 6.29 -9.76
C MET A 67 5.66 6.98 -10.57
N GLN A 68 5.98 7.65 -11.68
CA GLN A 68 4.98 8.30 -12.52
C GLN A 68 4.00 7.31 -13.14
N LYS A 69 4.48 6.14 -13.57
CA LYS A 69 3.61 5.07 -14.05
C LYS A 69 2.68 4.59 -12.94
N LEU A 70 3.21 4.35 -11.73
CA LEU A 70 2.41 3.93 -10.58
C LEU A 70 1.36 4.97 -10.16
N LEU A 71 1.71 6.26 -10.15
CA LEU A 71 0.75 7.34 -9.89
C LEU A 71 -0.39 7.33 -10.91
N ARG A 72 -0.09 7.15 -12.21
CA ARG A 72 -1.12 7.03 -13.25
C ARG A 72 -2.06 5.85 -13.01
N GLU A 73 -1.55 4.70 -12.55
CA GLU A 73 -2.40 3.56 -12.17
C GLU A 73 -3.32 3.91 -11.01
N ILE A 74 -2.79 4.54 -9.94
CA ILE A 74 -3.58 4.98 -8.78
C ILE A 74 -4.70 5.92 -9.22
N PHE A 75 -4.40 6.97 -9.99
CA PHE A 75 -5.41 7.92 -10.43
C PHE A 75 -6.41 7.34 -11.44
N GLY A 76 -5.96 6.45 -12.33
CA GLY A 76 -6.84 5.70 -13.23
C GLY A 76 -7.82 4.80 -12.46
N PHE A 77 -7.34 4.17 -11.38
CA PHE A 77 -8.16 3.38 -10.48
C PHE A 77 -9.18 4.24 -9.72
N CYS A 78 -8.75 5.37 -9.14
CA CYS A 78 -9.65 6.37 -8.52
C CYS A 78 -10.75 6.82 -9.48
N PHE A 79 -10.40 7.13 -10.74
CA PHE A 79 -11.34 7.53 -11.77
C PHE A 79 -12.36 6.43 -12.08
N THR A 80 -11.89 5.20 -12.25
CA THR A 80 -12.74 4.04 -12.58
C THR A 80 -13.74 3.71 -11.47
N HIS A 81 -13.36 3.94 -10.20
CA HIS A 81 -14.20 3.67 -9.04
C HIS A 81 -14.90 4.90 -8.46
N ASN A 82 -14.79 6.05 -9.15
CA ASN A 82 -15.47 7.29 -8.81
C ASN A 82 -15.18 7.77 -7.37
N PHE A 83 -13.91 7.75 -6.95
CA PHE A 83 -13.50 8.35 -5.69
C PHE A 83 -12.31 9.28 -5.87
N THR A 84 -12.13 10.19 -4.91
CA THR A 84 -11.00 11.12 -4.86
C THR A 84 -10.04 10.70 -3.76
N LEU A 85 -8.74 10.88 -4.01
CA LEU A 85 -7.70 10.57 -3.04
C LEU A 85 -7.25 11.86 -2.34
N HIS A 86 -7.19 11.84 -1.02
CA HIS A 86 -6.65 12.94 -0.21
C HIS A 86 -5.47 12.44 0.63
N PRO A 87 -4.23 12.64 0.17
CA PRO A 87 -3.05 12.23 0.93
C PRO A 87 -2.78 13.21 2.08
N VAL A 88 -2.60 12.64 3.27
CA VAL A 88 -2.28 13.36 4.51
C VAL A 88 -0.95 12.85 5.05
N ARG A 89 -0.02 13.77 5.30
CA ARG A 89 1.23 13.40 5.94
C ARG A 89 1.02 13.15 7.43
N VAL A 90 1.52 12.04 7.93
CA VAL A 90 1.61 11.74 9.36
C VAL A 90 3.06 11.55 9.77
N SER A 91 3.37 11.70 11.06
CA SER A 91 4.70 11.35 11.56
C SER A 91 4.86 9.84 11.59
N THR A 92 6.10 9.35 11.40
CA THR A 92 6.43 7.93 11.53
C THR A 92 6.03 7.35 12.89
N THR A 93 6.04 8.16 13.96
CA THR A 93 5.59 7.77 15.30
C THR A 93 4.10 7.46 15.40
N VAL A 94 3.29 7.98 14.48
CA VAL A 94 1.85 7.68 14.37
C VAL A 94 1.60 6.52 13.40
N ASN A 95 2.52 6.31 12.44
CA ASN A 95 2.44 5.24 11.44
C ASN A 95 3.09 3.91 11.88
N VAL A 96 3.33 3.72 13.19
CA VAL A 96 4.09 2.59 13.74
C VAL A 96 3.47 1.24 13.35
N LEU A 97 2.15 1.10 13.35
CA LEU A 97 1.51 -0.16 13.01
C LEU A 97 1.78 -0.56 11.54
N ALA A 98 1.70 0.39 10.61
CA ALA A 98 1.97 0.13 9.20
C ALA A 98 3.46 -0.21 8.97
N ASP A 99 4.37 0.50 9.64
CA ASP A 99 5.80 0.20 9.61
C ASP A 99 6.09 -1.22 10.14
N LEU A 100 5.56 -1.56 11.32
CA LEU A 100 5.73 -2.88 11.92
C LEU A 100 5.15 -3.99 11.06
N LEU A 101 3.98 -3.75 10.42
CA LEU A 101 3.38 -4.69 9.47
C LEU A 101 4.31 -4.88 8.27
N SER A 102 4.79 -3.80 7.66
CA SER A 102 5.70 -3.86 6.50
C SER A 102 6.98 -4.66 6.78
N HIS A 103 7.48 -4.59 8.02
CA HIS A 103 8.65 -5.33 8.50
C HIS A 103 8.32 -6.69 9.15
N ARG A 104 7.05 -7.09 9.19
CA ARG A 104 6.55 -8.32 9.84
C ARG A 104 6.97 -8.50 11.29
N GLN A 105 7.04 -7.40 12.03
CA GLN A 105 7.41 -7.41 13.44
C GLN A 105 6.19 -7.77 14.31
N PHE A 106 5.59 -8.94 14.07
CA PHE A 106 4.37 -9.41 14.74
C PHE A 106 4.51 -9.46 16.26
N HIS A 107 5.70 -9.78 16.77
CA HIS A 107 5.97 -9.76 18.21
C HIS A 107 5.76 -8.35 18.82
N ARG A 108 6.19 -7.29 18.13
CA ARG A 108 5.99 -5.90 18.60
C ARG A 108 4.55 -5.46 18.48
N ILE A 109 3.86 -5.91 17.43
CA ILE A 109 2.42 -5.65 17.24
C ILE A 109 1.63 -6.24 18.43
N GLN A 110 2.01 -7.44 18.92
CA GLN A 110 1.44 -8.03 20.12
C GLN A 110 1.66 -7.18 21.38
N HIS A 111 2.84 -6.58 21.54
CA HIS A 111 3.13 -5.66 22.65
C HIS A 111 2.31 -4.36 22.60
N MET A 112 1.72 -4.00 21.45
CA MET A 112 0.76 -2.89 21.33
C MET A 112 -0.67 -3.28 21.72
N GLY A 113 -0.89 -4.51 22.21
CA GLY A 113 -2.20 -5.04 22.57
C GLY A 113 -3.00 -5.59 21.38
N ILE A 114 -2.39 -5.68 20.19
CA ILE A 114 -3.03 -6.24 19.00
C ILE A 114 -2.72 -7.74 18.93
N THR A 115 -3.74 -8.59 18.97
CA THR A 115 -3.53 -10.05 18.96
C THR A 115 -2.88 -10.52 17.67
N SER A 116 -2.17 -11.66 17.73
CA SER A 116 -1.56 -12.26 16.54
C SER A 116 -2.60 -12.53 15.45
N ALA A 117 -3.80 -12.97 15.82
CA ALA A 117 -4.88 -13.20 14.87
C ALA A 117 -5.30 -11.92 14.13
N VAL A 118 -5.43 -10.79 14.85
CA VAL A 118 -5.74 -9.49 14.24
C VAL A 118 -4.58 -8.99 13.39
N ALA A 119 -3.33 -9.12 13.84
CA ALA A 119 -2.16 -8.74 13.06
C ALA A 119 -2.02 -9.58 11.78
N THR A 120 -2.29 -10.88 11.86
CA THR A 120 -2.31 -11.80 10.73
C THR A 120 -3.47 -11.50 9.80
N LEU A 121 -4.65 -11.10 10.30
CA LEU A 121 -5.76 -10.63 9.46
C LEU A 121 -5.43 -9.33 8.75
N LEU A 122 -4.81 -8.36 9.44
CA LEU A 122 -4.33 -7.11 8.85
C LEU A 122 -3.28 -7.40 7.76
N TRP A 123 -2.35 -8.32 8.03
CA TRP A 123 -1.33 -8.75 7.08
C TRP A 123 -1.91 -9.53 5.88
N ASN A 124 -2.85 -10.43 6.13
CA ASN A 124 -3.56 -11.19 5.10
C ASN A 124 -4.62 -10.36 4.34
N GLY A 125 -4.89 -9.15 4.81
CA GLY A 125 -5.62 -8.11 4.11
C GLY A 125 -4.74 -7.27 3.17
N LEU A 126 -3.40 -7.34 3.24
CA LEU A 126 -2.46 -6.68 2.31
C LEU A 126 -2.24 -7.54 1.06
N ALA A 127 -2.05 -6.97 -0.13
CA ALA A 127 -2.00 -7.78 -1.35
C ALA A 127 -0.80 -8.74 -1.39
N PRO A 128 -0.88 -9.89 -2.10
CA PRO A 128 0.19 -10.90 -2.10
C PRO A 128 1.58 -10.36 -2.50
N SER A 129 1.65 -9.31 -3.33
CA SER A 129 2.89 -8.66 -3.77
C SER A 129 3.70 -7.99 -2.66
N THR A 130 3.07 -7.58 -1.54
CA THR A 130 3.78 -7.15 -0.32
C THR A 130 4.26 -8.33 0.54
N ARG A 131 3.81 -9.57 0.25
CA ARG A 131 4.14 -10.79 0.99
C ARG A 131 5.34 -11.59 0.47
N ASP A 132 5.87 -11.33 -0.71
CA ASP A 132 7.01 -12.11 -1.22
C ASP A 132 8.37 -11.66 -0.68
N ARG A 133 8.40 -10.65 0.19
CA ARG A 133 9.66 -9.97 0.57
C ARG A 133 10.23 -10.15 1.96
N ALA A 134 9.49 -10.75 2.89
CA ALA A 134 10.10 -11.23 4.14
C ALA A 134 10.33 -12.75 4.13
N GLY A 135 10.17 -13.39 2.96
CA GLY A 135 10.40 -14.81 2.74
C GLY A 135 11.87 -15.10 2.47
N SER A 136 12.73 -14.86 3.46
CA SER A 136 13.90 -15.70 3.64
C SER A 136 13.96 -15.98 5.13
N THR A 137 13.63 -17.22 5.48
CA THR A 137 13.50 -17.79 6.84
C THR A 137 12.23 -17.43 7.61
N VAL A 138 11.15 -18.20 7.36
CA VAL A 138 10.18 -18.52 8.41
C VAL A 138 10.20 -20.05 8.57
N THR A 139 10.92 -20.51 9.58
CA THR A 139 10.71 -21.84 10.18
C THR A 139 9.40 -21.81 10.94
N ALA A 140 8.56 -22.80 10.65
CA ALA A 140 7.26 -23.00 11.26
C ALA A 140 7.35 -23.25 12.77
N PHE A 141 6.46 -22.61 13.54
CA PHE A 141 5.84 -23.12 14.75
C PHE A 141 4.42 -22.58 14.83
#